data_AF-A0A9P8G9W6-F1
#
_entry.id   AF-A0A9P8G9W6-F1
#
_cell.length_a   1.000
_cell.length_b   1.000
_cell.length_c   1.000
_cell.angle_alpha   90.00
_cell.angle_beta   90.00
_cell.angle_gamma   90.00
#
_symmetry.space_group_name_H-M   'P 1'
#
loop_
_entity.id
_entity.type
_entity.pdbx_description
1 polymer ?
#
loop_
_entity_poly.entity_id
_entity_poly.type
_entity_poly.pdbx_seq_one_letter_code
_entity_poly.pdbx_strand_id
1 'polypeptide(L)'
;MKKISCPVYIRGSEVSALHTMGSIRGWLEIQHDQKWIHWGSTQEWYELYGQPESNHELQKYFDRFLKGKQNDWEKTPRLNWSLLQFGDRKAIENVLVEDFPVPNTDYKVFYLGQDKKLVDSPPSTLGKFSYDSEKHLGFPEFIHTFDKPTNLLGLPKAIVYVSCADTSRDDFTVFIILRKLDKNGKILYHLNFPIEATPVNSIDEIPEKEMASLNLFSGATGILRASQREIDESKSIHPQFPFHPHKRQQKISPNEIVKLEIGIWAMGVYYDAGESTSVRIGGQQPSIAEFTSFSGPRPEHELNRGEHIIHSGPDYPSKIILPFVDVKV
;
A
#
# COMPACT_ATOMS: atom_id res chain seq x y z
N MET A 1 14.66 6.29 -14.08
CA MET A 1 15.85 5.43 -13.92
C MET A 1 16.54 5.01 -15.23
N LYS A 2 16.19 5.57 -16.39
CA LYS A 2 16.66 5.13 -17.72
C LYS A 2 18.18 5.22 -18.00
N LYS A 3 18.95 5.90 -17.14
CA LYS A 3 20.41 6.05 -17.28
C LYS A 3 21.21 4.96 -16.56
N ILE A 4 20.55 4.11 -15.77
CA ILE A 4 21.20 2.99 -15.09
C ILE A 4 21.51 1.91 -16.14
N SER A 5 22.77 1.54 -16.25
CA SER A 5 23.27 0.55 -17.21
C SER A 5 24.10 -0.57 -16.58
N CYS A 6 24.32 -0.52 -15.25
CA CYS A 6 24.97 -1.60 -14.52
C CYS A 6 23.95 -2.68 -14.16
N PRO A 7 24.38 -3.93 -13.94
CA PRO A 7 23.54 -4.94 -13.30
C PRO A 7 22.97 -4.41 -11.98
N VAL A 8 21.72 -4.76 -11.68
CA VAL A 8 21.00 -4.29 -10.49
C VAL A 8 20.39 -5.46 -9.73
N TYR A 9 20.65 -5.55 -8.44
CA TYR A 9 19.90 -6.42 -7.54
C TYR A 9 19.14 -5.56 -6.53
N ILE A 10 17.80 -5.67 -6.55
CA ILE A 10 16.89 -4.90 -5.70
C ILE A 10 16.38 -5.82 -4.58
N ARG A 11 16.55 -5.40 -3.34
CA ARG A 11 15.82 -5.91 -2.19
C ARG A 11 14.75 -4.89 -1.80
N GLY A 12 13.59 -5.36 -1.38
CA GLY A 12 12.52 -4.49 -0.91
C GLY A 12 11.43 -5.27 -0.19
N SER A 13 10.50 -4.54 0.40
CA SER A 13 9.31 -5.08 1.04
C SER A 13 8.23 -4.01 1.11
N GLU A 14 6.97 -4.44 1.21
CA GLU A 14 5.85 -3.54 1.51
C GLU A 14 5.74 -3.16 2.98
N VAL A 15 6.54 -3.80 3.86
CA VAL A 15 6.61 -3.45 5.29
C VAL A 15 7.53 -2.24 5.56
N SER A 16 8.26 -1.76 4.56
CA SER A 16 9.03 -0.51 4.64
C SER A 16 8.12 0.71 4.49
N ALA A 17 8.16 1.63 5.45
CA ALA A 17 7.40 2.88 5.40
C ALA A 17 8.07 3.98 4.54
N LEU A 18 9.22 3.68 3.90
CA LEU A 18 10.03 4.68 3.20
C LEU A 18 10.38 4.27 1.77
N HIS A 19 10.83 3.03 1.57
CA HIS A 19 11.57 2.65 0.36
C HIS A 19 10.72 1.90 -0.68
N THR A 20 9.51 1.46 -0.33
CA THR A 20 8.64 0.60 -1.14
C THR A 20 8.48 1.08 -2.58
N MET A 21 7.76 2.19 -2.80
CA MET A 21 7.48 2.64 -4.18
C MET A 21 8.73 3.11 -4.93
N GLY A 22 9.78 3.53 -4.22
CA GLY A 22 11.07 3.88 -4.83
C GLY A 22 11.75 2.66 -5.47
N SER A 23 11.82 1.55 -4.73
CA SER A 23 12.37 0.28 -5.21
C SER A 23 11.55 -0.30 -6.37
N ILE A 24 10.22 -0.26 -6.28
CA ILE A 24 9.31 -0.66 -7.38
C ILE A 24 9.57 0.16 -8.64
N ARG A 25 9.69 1.49 -8.51
CA ARG A 25 10.01 2.35 -9.66
C ARG A 25 11.39 2.06 -10.24
N GLY A 26 12.35 1.67 -9.39
CA GLY A 26 13.63 1.10 -9.82
C GLY A 26 13.42 -0.05 -10.79
N TRP A 27 12.65 -1.07 -10.37
CA TRP A 27 12.30 -2.20 -11.23
C TRP A 27 11.62 -1.76 -12.54
N LEU A 28 10.59 -0.93 -12.47
CA LEU A 28 9.78 -0.55 -13.62
C LEU A 28 10.52 0.32 -14.66
N GLU A 29 11.40 1.23 -14.21
CA GLU A 29 11.98 2.25 -15.08
C GLU A 29 13.39 1.91 -15.61
N ILE A 30 14.06 0.88 -15.07
CA ILE A 30 15.36 0.42 -15.58
C ILE A 30 15.14 -0.36 -16.90
N GLN A 31 15.84 0.04 -17.96
CA GLN A 31 15.61 -0.42 -19.34
C GLN A 31 16.61 -1.50 -19.81
N HIS A 32 16.90 -2.48 -18.96
CA HIS A 32 17.67 -3.67 -19.34
C HIS A 32 17.27 -4.87 -18.47
N ASP A 33 17.63 -6.08 -18.92
CA ASP A 33 17.24 -7.33 -18.26
C ASP A 33 18.23 -7.86 -17.22
N GLN A 34 19.41 -7.24 -17.10
CA GLN A 34 20.35 -7.52 -16.01
C GLN A 34 19.88 -6.91 -14.68
N LYS A 35 18.65 -7.20 -14.29
CA LYS A 35 18.03 -6.75 -13.05
C LYS A 35 17.26 -7.91 -12.40
N TRP A 36 17.38 -7.97 -11.08
CA TRP A 36 16.69 -8.92 -10.21
C TRP A 36 16.02 -8.14 -9.09
N ILE A 37 14.84 -8.59 -8.65
CA ILE A 37 14.14 -8.07 -7.49
C ILE A 37 13.70 -9.24 -6.61
N HIS A 38 14.02 -9.16 -5.33
CA HIS A 38 13.50 -10.04 -4.31
C HIS A 38 12.75 -9.19 -3.28
N TRP A 39 11.45 -9.43 -3.21
CA TRP A 39 10.51 -8.70 -2.39
C TRP A 39 10.10 -9.54 -1.19
N GLY A 40 10.67 -9.23 -0.03
CA GLY A 40 10.52 -10.01 1.19
C GLY A 40 9.40 -9.52 2.11
N SER A 41 9.15 -10.31 3.15
CA SER A 41 8.11 -10.04 4.16
C SER A 41 8.64 -9.37 5.43
N THR A 42 9.95 -9.14 5.52
CA THR A 42 10.61 -8.67 6.74
C THR A 42 11.11 -7.23 6.63
N GLN A 43 11.37 -6.64 7.81
CA GLN A 43 11.98 -5.34 7.98
C GLN A 43 13.41 -5.36 7.45
N GLU A 44 13.85 -4.27 6.79
CA GLU A 44 15.13 -4.22 6.06
C GLU A 44 16.39 -4.50 6.90
N TRP A 45 16.44 -4.07 8.16
CA TRP A 45 17.56 -4.36 9.05
C TRP A 45 17.54 -5.80 9.53
N TYR A 46 16.35 -6.36 9.79
CA TYR A 46 16.23 -7.77 10.11
C TYR A 46 16.63 -8.65 8.91
N GLU A 47 16.20 -8.29 7.71
CA GLU A 47 16.59 -8.96 6.48
C GLU A 47 18.10 -8.92 6.27
N LEU A 48 18.74 -7.76 6.45
CA LEU A 48 20.16 -7.58 6.21
C LEU A 48 21.05 -8.25 7.28
N TYR A 49 20.64 -8.20 8.55
CA TYR A 49 21.49 -8.64 9.67
C TYR A 49 21.01 -9.91 10.38
N GLY A 50 19.73 -10.24 10.28
CA GLY A 50 19.08 -11.38 10.94
C GLY A 50 18.84 -12.59 10.04
N GLN A 51 18.95 -12.44 8.71
CA GLN A 51 18.79 -13.53 7.75
C GLN A 51 20.13 -13.84 7.03
N PRO A 52 20.86 -14.89 7.44
CA PRO A 52 22.15 -15.26 6.84
C PRO A 52 22.08 -15.46 5.31
N GLU A 53 20.97 -15.98 4.81
CA GLU A 53 20.71 -16.25 3.40
C GLU A 53 20.74 -14.98 2.55
N SER A 54 20.22 -13.86 3.08
CA SER A 54 20.27 -12.55 2.42
C SER A 54 21.71 -12.09 2.17
N ASN A 55 22.60 -12.30 3.14
CA ASN A 55 24.01 -11.99 3.00
C ASN A 55 24.70 -12.92 1.99
N HIS A 56 24.38 -14.22 2.01
CA HIS A 56 24.91 -15.17 1.03
C HIS A 56 24.50 -14.82 -0.41
N GLU A 57 23.25 -14.43 -0.61
CA GLU A 57 22.73 -14.02 -1.92
C GLU A 57 23.40 -12.72 -2.40
N LEU A 58 23.52 -11.72 -1.52
CA LEU A 58 24.23 -10.47 -1.82
C LEU A 58 25.71 -10.71 -2.15
N GLN A 59 26.38 -11.60 -1.41
CA GLN A 59 27.76 -11.99 -1.71
C GLN A 59 27.87 -12.69 -3.06
N LYS A 60 26.94 -13.58 -3.40
CA LYS A 60 26.89 -14.26 -4.71
C LYS A 60 26.75 -13.25 -5.84
N TYR A 61 25.88 -12.25 -5.67
CA TYR A 61 25.74 -11.14 -6.63
C TYR A 61 27.06 -10.36 -6.81
N PHE A 62 27.69 -9.93 -5.73
CA PHE A 62 28.95 -9.17 -5.82
C PHE A 62 30.11 -10.00 -6.36
N ASP A 63 30.22 -11.28 -6.00
CA ASP A 63 31.21 -12.19 -6.55
C ASP A 63 31.06 -12.32 -8.08
N ARG A 64 29.82 -12.30 -8.59
CA ARG A 64 29.55 -12.37 -10.03
C ARG A 64 30.01 -11.12 -10.78
N PHE A 65 29.62 -9.93 -10.30
CA PHE A 65 29.76 -8.69 -11.05
C PHE A 65 30.97 -7.83 -10.67
N LEU A 66 31.52 -7.99 -9.46
CA LEU A 66 32.73 -7.29 -9.02
C LEU A 66 33.98 -8.15 -9.13
N LYS A 67 33.87 -9.48 -8.98
CA LYS A 67 35.01 -10.41 -9.09
C LYS A 67 35.02 -11.25 -10.37
N GLY A 68 33.96 -11.18 -11.18
CA GLY A 68 33.86 -11.93 -12.44
C GLY A 68 33.71 -13.44 -12.28
N LYS A 69 33.36 -13.93 -11.08
CA LYS A 69 33.21 -15.37 -10.83
C LYS A 69 32.00 -15.93 -11.59
N GLN A 70 32.16 -17.07 -12.24
CA GLN A 70 31.05 -17.81 -12.85
C GLN A 70 30.37 -18.67 -11.76
N ASN A 71 29.38 -18.09 -11.08
CA ASN A 71 28.74 -18.68 -9.89
C ASN A 71 27.22 -18.90 -10.08
N ASP A 72 26.75 -19.01 -11.31
CA ASP A 72 25.33 -19.26 -11.64
C ASP A 72 24.36 -18.20 -11.05
N TRP A 73 24.80 -16.95 -10.87
CA TRP A 73 23.91 -15.87 -10.45
C TRP A 73 22.76 -15.66 -11.42
N GLU A 74 23.02 -15.77 -12.73
CA GLU A 74 22.01 -15.58 -13.77
C GLU A 74 20.88 -16.62 -13.72
N LYS A 75 21.03 -17.73 -12.96
CA LYS A 75 19.96 -18.70 -12.70
C LYS A 75 19.04 -18.30 -11.54
N THR A 76 19.40 -17.29 -10.75
CA THR A 76 18.54 -16.75 -9.68
C THR A 76 17.26 -16.19 -10.32
N PRO A 77 16.07 -16.49 -9.77
CA PRO A 77 14.82 -15.92 -10.27
C PRO A 77 14.89 -14.40 -10.34
N ARG A 78 14.47 -13.82 -11.47
CA ARG A 78 14.50 -12.36 -11.67
C ARG A 78 13.49 -11.63 -10.80
N LEU A 79 12.36 -12.25 -10.51
CA LEU A 79 11.38 -11.74 -9.57
C LEU A 79 10.99 -12.84 -8.60
N ASN A 80 11.16 -12.54 -7.32
CA ASN A 80 10.73 -13.36 -6.21
C ASN A 80 9.93 -12.48 -5.26
N TRP A 81 8.70 -12.89 -4.92
CA TRP A 81 7.80 -12.14 -4.05
C TRP A 81 7.41 -12.93 -2.81
N SER A 82 7.03 -12.22 -1.76
CA SER A 82 6.37 -12.77 -0.58
C SER A 82 4.91 -12.33 -0.51
N LEU A 83 3.98 -13.22 -0.15
CA LEU A 83 2.60 -12.85 0.16
C LEU A 83 2.40 -12.82 1.68
N LEU A 84 2.03 -11.66 2.20
CA LEU A 84 1.72 -11.47 3.61
C LEU A 84 0.40 -12.16 3.96
N GLN A 85 0.44 -13.08 4.90
CA GLN A 85 -0.77 -13.74 5.42
C GLN A 85 -1.42 -12.94 6.56
N PHE A 86 -0.68 -12.05 7.23
CA PHE A 86 -1.09 -11.36 8.46
C PHE A 86 -1.51 -12.32 9.59
N GLY A 87 -1.63 -11.76 10.80
CA GLY A 87 -1.78 -12.50 12.03
C GLY A 87 -0.48 -13.18 12.43
N ASP A 88 -0.55 -14.07 13.43
CA ASP A 88 0.60 -14.84 13.93
C ASP A 88 1.03 -15.95 12.94
N ARG A 89 1.12 -15.61 11.66
CA ARG A 89 1.41 -16.50 10.54
C ARG A 89 2.60 -15.98 9.74
N LYS A 90 3.42 -16.91 9.28
CA LYS A 90 4.54 -16.63 8.37
C LYS A 90 4.00 -16.18 7.01
N ALA A 91 4.69 -15.28 6.32
CA ALA A 91 4.39 -14.99 4.93
C ALA A 91 4.60 -16.24 4.06
N ILE A 92 3.92 -16.29 2.90
CA ILE A 92 4.29 -17.25 1.85
C ILE A 92 5.47 -16.65 1.10
N GLU A 93 6.65 -17.24 1.26
CA GLU A 93 7.88 -16.83 0.59
C GLU A 93 8.06 -17.55 -0.75
N ASN A 94 8.94 -17.04 -1.62
CA ASN A 94 9.31 -17.68 -2.89
C ASN A 94 8.18 -17.78 -3.93
N VAL A 95 7.27 -16.80 -3.93
CA VAL A 95 6.25 -16.66 -4.97
C VAL A 95 6.90 -16.08 -6.22
N LEU A 96 7.23 -16.96 -7.17
CA LEU A 96 7.86 -16.57 -8.43
C LEU A 96 6.83 -15.98 -9.39
N VAL A 97 7.05 -14.75 -9.82
CA VAL A 97 6.20 -14.04 -10.78
C VAL A 97 6.98 -13.70 -12.05
N GLU A 98 6.29 -13.57 -13.17
CA GLU A 98 6.93 -13.29 -14.47
C GLU A 98 7.42 -11.84 -14.58
N ASP A 99 6.62 -10.89 -14.09
CA ASP A 99 6.97 -9.47 -14.00
C ASP A 99 6.17 -8.80 -12.87
N PHE A 100 6.44 -7.53 -12.59
CA PHE A 100 5.68 -6.69 -11.68
C PHE A 100 5.25 -5.39 -12.38
N PRO A 101 3.96 -4.98 -12.31
CA PRO A 101 2.83 -5.77 -11.82
C PRO A 101 2.67 -7.10 -12.57
N VAL A 102 2.06 -8.09 -11.92
CA VAL A 102 1.96 -9.45 -12.48
C VAL A 102 1.23 -9.41 -13.83
N PRO A 103 1.76 -10.04 -14.90
CA PRO A 103 1.05 -10.13 -16.17
C PRO A 103 -0.36 -10.70 -16.00
N ASN A 104 -1.33 -10.15 -16.73
CA ASN A 104 -2.74 -10.53 -16.65
C ASN A 104 -3.38 -10.31 -15.25
N THR A 105 -2.85 -9.39 -14.43
CA THR A 105 -3.53 -8.95 -13.19
C THR A 105 -4.96 -8.51 -13.50
N ASP A 106 -5.93 -9.09 -12.80
CA ASP A 106 -7.35 -8.72 -12.89
C ASP A 106 -7.64 -7.56 -11.91
N TYR A 107 -7.62 -6.34 -12.45
CA TYR A 107 -7.92 -5.13 -11.69
C TYR A 107 -9.42 -4.94 -11.47
N LYS A 108 -9.95 -5.59 -10.44
CA LYS A 108 -11.37 -5.52 -10.09
C LYS A 108 -11.71 -4.19 -9.42
N VAL A 109 -12.88 -3.68 -9.79
CA VAL A 109 -13.42 -2.41 -9.29
C VAL A 109 -14.51 -2.70 -8.26
N PHE A 110 -14.40 -2.10 -7.09
CA PHE A 110 -15.45 -2.09 -6.08
C PHE A 110 -15.84 -0.67 -5.71
N TYR A 111 -17.13 -0.38 -5.62
CA TYR A 111 -17.67 0.92 -5.26
C TYR A 111 -18.00 1.00 -3.77
N LEU A 112 -17.98 2.21 -3.22
CA LEU A 112 -18.29 2.47 -1.82
C LEU A 112 -19.81 2.44 -1.59
N GLY A 113 -20.34 1.36 -1.02
CA GLY A 113 -21.78 1.18 -0.79
C GLY A 113 -22.31 1.80 0.51
N GLN A 114 -23.61 2.08 0.57
CA GLN A 114 -24.31 2.72 1.71
C GLN A 114 -24.11 1.98 3.05
N ASP A 115 -24.11 0.65 3.03
CA ASP A 115 -23.98 -0.18 4.24
C ASP A 115 -22.53 -0.43 4.66
N LYS A 116 -21.60 0.49 4.30
CA LYS A 116 -20.16 0.32 4.59
C LYS A 116 -19.59 -0.96 3.97
N LYS A 117 -20.13 -1.36 2.81
CA LYS A 117 -19.67 -2.50 2.02
C LYS A 117 -19.05 -2.03 0.72
N LEU A 118 -18.09 -2.79 0.23
CA LEU A 118 -17.61 -2.70 -1.13
C LEU A 118 -18.54 -3.50 -2.04
N VAL A 119 -19.03 -2.89 -3.11
CA VAL A 119 -20.03 -3.48 -4.03
C VAL A 119 -19.54 -3.47 -5.48
N ASP A 120 -19.94 -4.45 -6.28
CA ASP A 120 -19.44 -4.64 -7.66
C ASP A 120 -20.02 -3.67 -8.70
N SER A 121 -21.00 -2.85 -8.32
CA SER A 121 -21.67 -1.90 -9.22
C SER A 121 -21.83 -0.54 -8.57
N PRO A 122 -21.82 0.57 -9.34
CA PRO A 122 -22.04 1.90 -8.79
C PRO A 122 -23.36 1.97 -8.01
N PRO A 123 -23.39 2.57 -6.80
CA PRO A 123 -24.63 2.75 -6.07
C PRO A 123 -25.62 3.60 -6.87
N SER A 124 -26.91 3.23 -6.84
CA SER A 124 -27.98 3.95 -7.55
C SER A 124 -28.47 5.19 -6.80
N THR A 125 -28.08 5.35 -5.53
CA THR A 125 -28.46 6.48 -4.67
C THR A 125 -27.23 7.19 -4.13
N LEU A 126 -27.37 8.49 -3.87
CA LEU A 126 -26.32 9.29 -3.25
C LEU A 126 -26.10 8.85 -1.79
N GLY A 127 -24.90 8.41 -1.49
CA GLY A 127 -24.37 8.18 -0.15
C GLY A 127 -23.39 9.26 0.24
N LYS A 128 -23.40 9.63 1.52
CA LYS A 128 -22.47 10.58 2.12
C LYS A 128 -21.88 9.95 3.37
N PHE A 129 -20.56 9.88 3.42
CA PHE A 129 -19.82 9.31 4.54
C PHE A 129 -18.87 10.35 5.08
N SER A 130 -19.12 10.80 6.30
CA SER A 130 -18.34 11.87 6.89
C SER A 130 -17.33 11.36 7.90
N TYR A 131 -16.27 12.14 8.10
CA TYR A 131 -15.34 11.98 9.20
C TYR A 131 -14.76 13.31 9.64
N ASP A 132 -14.43 13.40 10.92
CA ASP A 132 -13.66 14.49 11.50
C ASP A 132 -12.21 14.36 11.04
N SER A 133 -11.77 15.24 10.14
CA SER A 133 -10.45 15.17 9.52
C SER A 133 -9.30 15.41 10.50
N GLU A 134 -9.59 15.94 11.70
CA GLU A 134 -8.62 16.24 12.75
C GLU A 134 -8.44 15.05 13.72
N LYS A 135 -9.25 13.98 13.59
CA LYS A 135 -9.19 12.80 14.47
C LYS A 135 -8.56 11.60 13.77
N HIS A 136 -7.52 11.04 14.38
CA HIS A 136 -6.82 9.87 13.89
C HIS A 136 -7.72 8.62 13.74
N LEU A 137 -8.71 8.46 14.62
CA LEU A 137 -9.66 7.34 14.61
C LEU A 137 -10.97 7.66 13.86
N GLY A 138 -11.08 8.81 13.20
CA GLY A 138 -12.24 9.20 12.41
C GLY A 138 -12.12 8.74 10.96
N PHE A 139 -12.76 7.63 10.60
CA PHE A 139 -12.78 7.13 9.22
C PHE A 139 -14.09 6.39 8.90
N PRO A 140 -14.65 6.56 7.68
CA PRO A 140 -15.55 5.57 7.10
C PRO A 140 -14.74 4.34 6.70
N GLU A 141 -15.33 3.17 6.91
CA GLU A 141 -14.74 1.86 6.61
C GLU A 141 -15.65 1.12 5.63
N PHE A 142 -15.07 0.51 4.59
CA PHE A 142 -15.80 -0.28 3.59
C PHE A 142 -15.18 -1.66 3.44
N ILE A 143 -16.00 -2.71 3.55
CA ILE A 143 -15.49 -4.09 3.65
C ILE A 143 -15.88 -4.92 2.44
N HIS A 144 -14.94 -5.72 1.92
CA HIS A 144 -15.18 -6.84 1.00
C HIS A 144 -14.66 -8.13 1.63
N THR A 145 -15.53 -9.14 1.74
CA THR A 145 -15.19 -10.47 2.28
C THR A 145 -14.99 -11.45 1.13
N PHE A 146 -13.90 -12.21 1.15
CA PHE A 146 -13.56 -13.17 0.11
C PHE A 146 -14.25 -14.51 0.39
N ASP A 147 -14.90 -15.09 -0.61
CA ASP A 147 -15.59 -16.38 -0.53
C ASP A 147 -14.65 -17.58 -0.75
N LYS A 148 -13.45 -17.34 -1.29
CA LYS A 148 -12.40 -18.32 -1.56
C LYS A 148 -11.01 -17.75 -1.28
N PRO A 149 -9.98 -18.60 -1.14
CA PRO A 149 -8.59 -18.14 -1.10
C PRO A 149 -8.28 -17.17 -2.24
N THR A 150 -7.68 -16.02 -1.92
CA THR A 150 -7.50 -14.90 -2.86
C THR A 150 -6.14 -14.24 -2.64
N ASN A 151 -5.44 -13.97 -3.75
CA ASN A 151 -4.19 -13.21 -3.76
C ASN A 151 -4.43 -11.82 -4.33
N LEU A 152 -4.06 -10.80 -3.55
CA LEU A 152 -3.96 -9.42 -4.02
C LEU A 152 -2.48 -9.06 -4.14
N LEU A 153 -1.98 -8.92 -5.36
CA LEU A 153 -0.57 -8.64 -5.64
C LEU A 153 -0.43 -7.62 -6.77
N GLY A 154 0.07 -6.42 -6.46
CA GLY A 154 0.28 -5.37 -7.44
C GLY A 154 0.04 -3.97 -6.89
N LEU A 155 -0.46 -3.08 -7.76
CA LEU A 155 -0.69 -1.66 -7.48
C LEU A 155 -2.19 -1.34 -7.35
N PRO A 156 -2.72 -1.10 -6.14
CA PRO A 156 -4.11 -0.69 -5.96
C PRO A 156 -4.30 0.81 -6.21
N LYS A 157 -5.55 1.22 -6.47
CA LYS A 157 -5.92 2.63 -6.67
C LYS A 157 -7.26 2.93 -6.02
N ALA A 158 -7.40 4.12 -5.46
CA ALA A 158 -8.70 4.66 -5.08
C ALA A 158 -9.09 5.82 -6.00
N ILE A 159 -10.37 5.92 -6.32
CA ILE A 159 -10.97 7.11 -6.92
C ILE A 159 -12.08 7.54 -5.99
N VAL A 160 -11.94 8.70 -5.36
CA VAL A 160 -12.89 9.19 -4.35
C VAL A 160 -13.33 10.60 -4.67
N TYR A 161 -14.61 10.90 -4.41
CA TYR A 161 -15.19 12.22 -4.54
C TYR A 161 -15.38 12.79 -3.15
N VAL A 162 -14.68 13.88 -2.85
CA VAL A 162 -14.57 14.41 -1.48
C VAL A 162 -14.85 15.90 -1.47
N SER A 163 -15.57 16.37 -0.45
CA SER A 163 -15.70 17.79 -0.12
C SER A 163 -15.34 18.03 1.34
N CYS A 164 -15.03 19.27 1.69
CA CYS A 164 -14.88 19.71 3.07
C CYS A 164 -16.08 20.59 3.47
N ALA A 165 -16.67 20.32 4.63
CA ALA A 165 -17.75 21.14 5.18
C ALA A 165 -17.24 22.43 5.82
N ASP A 166 -15.99 22.43 6.30
CA ASP A 166 -15.33 23.64 6.78
C ASP A 166 -14.95 24.55 5.60
N THR A 167 -15.40 25.79 5.65
CA THR A 167 -15.19 26.77 4.58
C THR A 167 -14.05 27.76 4.87
N SER A 168 -13.29 27.55 5.95
CA SER A 168 -12.18 28.42 6.36
C SER A 168 -10.85 28.03 5.70
N ARG A 169 -10.81 26.87 5.04
CA ARG A 169 -9.64 26.34 4.32
C ARG A 169 -9.98 26.11 2.84
N ASP A 170 -8.96 26.16 1.99
CA ASP A 170 -9.06 26.03 0.53
C ASP A 170 -8.36 24.77 -0.01
N ASP A 171 -8.08 23.82 0.87
CA ASP A 171 -7.36 22.58 0.58
C ASP A 171 -7.53 21.58 1.73
N PHE A 172 -7.33 20.30 1.43
CA PHE A 172 -7.31 19.23 2.42
C PHE A 172 -6.52 18.03 1.91
N THR A 173 -6.21 17.08 2.78
CA THR A 173 -5.45 15.85 2.53
C THR A 173 -6.32 14.65 2.88
N VAL A 174 -6.36 13.68 1.98
CA VAL A 174 -7.09 12.42 2.15
C VAL A 174 -6.08 11.29 2.25
N PHE A 175 -6.27 10.45 3.26
CA PHE A 175 -5.51 9.23 3.48
C PHE A 175 -6.40 8.02 3.26
N ILE A 176 -5.81 6.96 2.72
CA ILE A 176 -6.47 5.68 2.51
C ILE A 176 -5.55 4.59 3.04
N ILE A 177 -6.11 3.59 3.73
CA ILE A 177 -5.41 2.37 4.10
C ILE A 177 -6.25 1.14 3.74
N LEU A 178 -5.59 0.11 3.22
CA LEU A 178 -6.15 -1.23 3.04
C LEU A 178 -5.76 -2.08 4.24
N ARG A 179 -6.73 -2.49 5.06
CA ARG A 179 -6.54 -3.37 6.22
C ARG A 179 -6.97 -4.79 5.87
N LYS A 180 -6.34 -5.79 6.50
CA LYS A 180 -6.82 -7.17 6.49
C LYS A 180 -7.60 -7.46 7.77
N LEU A 181 -8.76 -8.09 7.64
CA LEU A 181 -9.58 -8.58 8.74
C LEU A 181 -9.65 -10.11 8.71
N ASP A 182 -9.67 -10.73 9.88
CA ASP A 182 -9.96 -12.16 10.00
C ASP A 182 -11.46 -12.47 9.75
N LYS A 183 -11.83 -13.75 9.87
CA LYS A 183 -13.21 -14.24 9.66
C LYS A 183 -14.23 -13.70 10.66
N ASN A 184 -13.77 -13.15 11.79
CA ASN A 184 -14.59 -12.58 12.84
C ASN A 184 -14.60 -11.03 12.77
N GLY A 185 -13.94 -10.44 11.77
CA GLY A 185 -13.81 -8.99 11.61
C GLY A 185 -12.71 -8.37 12.47
N LYS A 186 -11.86 -9.17 13.14
CA LYS A 186 -10.70 -8.65 13.88
C LYS A 186 -9.67 -8.10 12.88
N ILE A 187 -9.20 -6.89 13.13
CA ILE A 187 -8.11 -6.29 12.36
C ILE A 187 -6.82 -7.06 12.62
N LEU A 188 -6.14 -7.46 11.55
CA LEU A 188 -4.85 -8.11 11.62
C LEU A 188 -3.70 -7.13 11.32
N TYR A 189 -2.53 -7.46 11.86
CA TYR A 189 -1.23 -6.86 11.51
C TYR A 189 -0.33 -7.96 10.97
N HIS A 190 0.71 -7.55 10.25
CA HIS A 190 1.83 -8.42 9.90
C HIS A 190 3.03 -8.05 10.78
N LEU A 191 3.69 -9.05 11.35
CA LEU A 191 4.91 -8.85 12.13
C LEU A 191 6.10 -8.78 11.17
N ASN A 192 6.85 -7.69 11.21
CA ASN A 192 7.92 -7.42 10.24
C ASN A 192 9.19 -8.27 10.49
N PHE A 193 9.14 -9.22 11.41
CA PHE A 193 10.18 -10.21 11.65
C PHE A 193 9.52 -11.50 12.15
N PRO A 194 10.18 -12.67 12.01
CA PRO A 194 9.64 -13.93 12.49
C PRO A 194 9.34 -13.87 13.99
N ILE A 195 8.24 -14.47 14.42
CA ILE A 195 7.81 -14.46 15.83
C ILE A 195 8.91 -15.06 16.74
N GLU A 196 9.67 -16.03 16.24
CA GLU A 196 10.77 -16.67 16.95
C GLU A 196 11.96 -15.74 17.22
N ALA A 197 12.02 -14.59 16.54
CA ALA A 197 13.02 -13.55 16.77
C ALA A 197 12.56 -12.46 17.76
N THR A 198 11.46 -12.71 18.48
CA THR A 198 10.80 -11.72 19.35
C THR A 198 10.63 -12.24 20.77
N PRO A 199 10.43 -11.36 21.77
CA PRO A 199 10.13 -11.78 23.14
C PRO A 199 8.66 -12.16 23.36
N VAL A 200 7.81 -12.08 22.32
CA VAL A 200 6.36 -12.36 22.38
C VAL A 200 6.01 -13.62 21.59
N ASN A 201 4.90 -14.27 21.94
CA ASN A 201 4.42 -15.46 21.24
C ASN A 201 3.27 -15.14 20.27
N SER A 202 2.70 -13.94 20.35
CA SER A 202 1.69 -13.43 19.42
C SER A 202 1.78 -11.91 19.28
N ILE A 203 1.27 -11.38 18.18
CA ILE A 203 1.11 -9.94 17.95
C ILE A 203 0.22 -9.31 19.04
N ASP A 204 -0.79 -10.05 19.53
CA ASP A 204 -1.70 -9.58 20.58
C ASP A 204 -1.01 -9.36 21.94
N GLU A 205 0.16 -9.96 22.16
CA GLU A 205 0.98 -9.74 23.36
C GLU A 205 1.80 -8.45 23.31
N ILE A 206 1.92 -7.79 22.15
CA ILE A 206 2.69 -6.54 22.00
C ILE A 206 1.91 -5.40 22.67
N PRO A 207 2.47 -4.73 23.70
CA PRO A 207 1.83 -3.59 24.33
C PRO A 207 1.59 -2.45 23.32
N GLU A 208 0.46 -1.75 23.41
CA GLU A 208 0.10 -0.65 22.49
C GLU A 208 1.23 0.40 22.34
N LYS A 209 1.89 0.74 23.46
CA LYS A 209 3.02 1.70 23.48
C LYS A 209 4.27 1.22 22.73
N GLU A 210 4.36 -0.08 22.44
CA GLU A 210 5.48 -0.73 21.74
C GLU A 210 5.12 -1.09 20.29
N MET A 211 3.87 -0.88 19.88
CA MET A 211 3.48 -0.98 18.48
C MET A 211 4.12 0.15 17.68
N ALA A 212 4.95 -0.19 16.70
CA ALA A 212 5.67 0.74 15.84
C ALA A 212 5.58 0.28 14.37
N SER A 213 5.80 1.20 13.43
CA SER A 213 5.90 0.81 12.01
C SER A 213 7.05 -0.16 11.73
N LEU A 214 8.08 -0.16 12.59
CA LEU A 214 9.24 -1.04 12.46
C LEU A 214 8.94 -2.49 12.81
N ASN A 215 8.05 -2.75 13.77
CA ASN A 215 7.69 -4.12 14.13
C ASN A 215 6.39 -4.60 13.49
N LEU A 216 5.46 -3.71 13.16
CA LEU A 216 4.15 -4.07 12.65
C LEU A 216 3.81 -3.32 11.36
N PHE A 217 3.41 -4.09 10.36
CA PHE A 217 2.79 -3.57 9.15
C PHE A 217 1.27 -3.66 9.25
N SER A 218 0.61 -2.52 9.00
CA SER A 218 -0.85 -2.39 9.12
C SER A 218 -1.58 -2.57 7.79
N GLY A 219 -0.87 -2.46 6.67
CA GLY A 219 -1.42 -2.54 5.32
C GLY A 219 -0.99 -1.37 4.43
N ALA A 220 -1.26 -1.52 3.12
CA ALA A 220 -0.84 -0.54 2.11
C ALA A 220 -1.61 0.79 2.25
N THR A 221 -0.91 1.91 2.07
CA THR A 221 -1.46 3.25 2.25
C THR A 221 -1.37 4.08 0.96
N GLY A 222 -2.27 5.05 0.84
CA GLY A 222 -2.26 6.08 -0.18
C GLY A 222 -2.58 7.44 0.45
N ILE A 223 -1.98 8.51 -0.07
CA ILE A 223 -2.18 9.87 0.41
C ILE A 223 -2.25 10.81 -0.79
N LEU A 224 -3.18 11.76 -0.74
CA LEU A 224 -3.19 12.87 -1.70
C LEU A 224 -3.70 14.15 -1.05
N ARG A 225 -2.95 15.23 -1.26
CA ARG A 225 -3.43 16.60 -1.03
C ARG A 225 -4.32 17.01 -2.19
N ALA A 226 -5.54 17.41 -1.90
CA ALA A 226 -6.57 17.62 -2.90
C ALA A 226 -6.25 18.77 -3.87
N SER A 227 -5.56 19.83 -3.43
CA SER A 227 -5.04 20.88 -4.32
C SER A 227 -3.94 20.38 -5.27
N GLN A 228 -3.33 19.23 -4.98
CA GLN A 228 -2.27 18.62 -5.78
C GLN A 228 -2.78 17.50 -6.71
N ARG A 229 -4.10 17.45 -6.95
CA ARG A 229 -4.79 16.40 -7.73
C ARG A 229 -4.52 16.36 -9.23
N GLU A 230 -3.68 17.25 -9.76
CA GLU A 230 -3.30 17.21 -11.18
C GLU A 230 -2.66 15.86 -11.53
N ILE A 231 -2.92 15.33 -12.73
CA ILE A 231 -2.31 14.09 -13.22
C ILE A 231 -1.63 14.39 -14.56
N ASP A 232 -0.38 13.95 -14.71
CA ASP A 232 0.33 13.89 -16.00
C ASP A 232 0.43 12.41 -16.40
N GLU A 233 -0.56 11.95 -17.16
CA GLU A 233 -0.72 10.54 -17.55
C GLU A 233 0.47 10.00 -18.35
N SER A 234 1.22 10.87 -19.04
CA SER A 234 2.41 10.47 -19.79
C SER A 234 3.56 10.00 -18.89
N LYS A 235 3.48 10.28 -17.58
CA LYS A 235 4.47 9.93 -16.57
C LYS A 235 3.96 8.96 -15.51
N SER A 236 2.68 8.63 -15.54
CA SER A 236 2.11 7.57 -14.70
C SER A 236 2.91 6.28 -14.92
N ILE A 237 3.45 5.70 -13.85
CA ILE A 237 4.22 4.45 -13.95
C ILE A 237 3.33 3.25 -14.27
N HIS A 238 2.03 3.39 -13.99
CA HIS A 238 0.98 2.41 -14.24
C HIS A 238 -0.39 3.12 -14.19
N PRO A 239 -1.44 2.67 -14.90
CA PRO A 239 -2.79 3.26 -14.80
C PRO A 239 -3.37 3.32 -13.37
N GLN A 240 -2.90 2.41 -12.50
CA GLN A 240 -3.31 2.35 -11.10
C GLN A 240 -2.45 3.22 -10.15
N PHE A 241 -1.35 3.80 -10.63
CA PHE A 241 -0.49 4.65 -9.82
C PHE A 241 -0.21 5.97 -10.57
N PRO A 242 -1.16 6.92 -10.52
CA PRO A 242 -1.08 8.14 -11.30
C PRO A 242 0.10 9.01 -10.88
N PHE A 243 0.71 9.69 -11.84
CA PHE A 243 1.76 10.67 -11.55
C PHE A 243 1.15 12.05 -11.30
N HIS A 244 1.21 12.49 -10.04
CA HIS A 244 0.90 13.86 -9.67
C HIS A 244 2.15 14.73 -9.81
N PRO A 245 2.16 15.76 -10.67
CA PRO A 245 3.37 16.52 -10.96
C PRO A 245 3.78 17.47 -9.81
N HIS A 246 2.85 17.77 -8.90
CA HIS A 246 3.05 18.67 -7.76
C HIS A 246 3.59 20.07 -8.12
N LYS A 247 3.28 20.57 -9.33
CA LYS A 247 3.80 21.85 -9.85
C LYS A 247 2.96 23.07 -9.50
N ARG A 248 1.67 22.89 -9.24
CA ARG A 248 0.71 23.95 -8.95
C ARG A 248 -0.37 23.44 -8.01
N GLN A 249 -0.89 24.34 -7.19
CA GLN A 249 -2.03 24.07 -6.32
C GLN A 249 -3.32 24.51 -7.01
N GLN A 250 -4.25 23.58 -7.21
CA GLN A 250 -5.62 23.81 -7.61
C GLN A 250 -6.48 24.00 -6.36
N LYS A 251 -6.50 25.22 -5.81
CA LYS A 251 -7.28 25.53 -4.61
C LYS A 251 -8.76 25.16 -4.77
N ILE A 252 -9.40 24.87 -3.64
CA ILE A 252 -10.73 24.28 -3.57
C ILE A 252 -11.68 25.33 -3.02
N SER A 253 -12.78 25.55 -3.73
CA SER A 253 -13.83 26.47 -3.28
C SER A 253 -14.65 25.84 -2.15
N PRO A 254 -15.25 26.63 -1.25
CA PRO A 254 -16.16 26.12 -0.23
C PRO A 254 -17.23 25.18 -0.81
N ASN A 255 -17.40 24.00 -0.19
CA ASN A 255 -18.32 22.93 -0.61
C ASN A 255 -18.08 22.32 -2.00
N GLU A 256 -16.98 22.62 -2.67
CA GLU A 256 -16.62 21.98 -3.94
C GLU A 256 -16.35 20.49 -3.71
N ILE A 257 -16.99 19.63 -4.52
CA ILE A 257 -16.71 18.19 -4.56
C ILE A 257 -15.60 17.95 -5.57
N VAL A 258 -14.45 17.49 -5.11
CA VAL A 258 -13.29 17.21 -5.96
C VAL A 258 -13.11 15.70 -6.14
N LYS A 259 -12.78 15.30 -7.37
CA LYS A 259 -12.34 13.94 -7.70
C LYS A 259 -10.86 13.80 -7.36
N LEU A 260 -10.53 12.79 -6.57
CA LEU A 260 -9.16 12.42 -6.21
C LEU A 260 -8.88 11.02 -6.71
N GLU A 261 -7.79 10.85 -7.47
CA GLU A 261 -7.29 9.56 -7.90
C GLU A 261 -6.01 9.28 -7.12
N ILE A 262 -6.08 8.40 -6.12
CA ILE A 262 -5.01 8.18 -5.15
C ILE A 262 -4.39 6.82 -5.43
N GLY A 263 -3.13 6.82 -5.86
CA GLY A 263 -2.32 5.60 -5.92
C GLY A 263 -2.07 5.08 -4.51
N ILE A 264 -2.38 3.80 -4.27
CA ILE A 264 -2.04 3.10 -3.04
C ILE A 264 -0.74 2.35 -3.28
N TRP A 265 0.13 2.30 -2.29
CA TRP A 265 1.41 1.60 -2.42
C TRP A 265 1.21 0.13 -2.78
N ALA A 266 2.24 -0.45 -3.40
CA ALA A 266 2.24 -1.85 -3.79
C ALA A 266 1.91 -2.77 -2.60
N MET A 267 1.20 -3.87 -2.89
CA MET A 267 0.83 -4.87 -1.90
C MET A 267 1.00 -6.28 -2.46
N GLY A 268 1.28 -7.25 -1.59
CA GLY A 268 1.23 -8.69 -1.81
C GLY A 268 0.60 -9.37 -0.60
N VAL A 269 -0.71 -9.61 -0.64
CA VAL A 269 -1.46 -10.14 0.50
C VAL A 269 -2.28 -11.35 0.08
N TYR A 270 -2.13 -12.44 0.83
CA TYR A 270 -2.95 -13.63 0.71
C TYR A 270 -4.14 -13.53 1.68
N TYR A 271 -5.34 -13.92 1.24
CA TYR A 271 -6.55 -14.00 2.06
C TYR A 271 -7.15 -15.40 2.00
N ASP A 272 -7.52 -15.97 3.14
CA ASP A 272 -8.35 -17.17 3.21
C ASP A 272 -9.82 -16.86 2.94
N ALA A 273 -10.58 -17.90 2.56
CA ALA A 273 -12.03 -17.82 2.51
C ALA A 273 -12.62 -17.37 3.86
N GLY A 274 -13.44 -16.33 3.83
CA GLY A 274 -14.06 -15.67 4.98
C GLY A 274 -13.27 -14.49 5.54
N GLU A 275 -12.00 -14.31 5.18
CA GLU A 275 -11.25 -13.10 5.53
C GLU A 275 -11.69 -11.92 4.65
N SER A 276 -11.37 -10.71 5.09
CA SER A 276 -11.83 -9.49 4.39
C SER A 276 -10.72 -8.48 4.18
N THR A 277 -10.85 -7.70 3.11
CA THR A 277 -10.15 -6.42 2.98
C THR A 277 -11.06 -5.29 3.43
N SER A 278 -10.49 -4.34 4.16
CA SER A 278 -11.16 -3.14 4.66
C SER A 278 -10.49 -1.89 4.09
N VAL A 279 -11.27 -1.01 3.47
CA VAL A 279 -10.82 0.29 2.97
C VAL A 279 -11.24 1.35 3.98
N ARG A 280 -10.27 1.99 4.63
CA ARG A 280 -10.51 3.11 5.54
C ARG A 280 -10.03 4.40 4.91
N ILE A 281 -10.84 5.44 5.01
CA ILE A 281 -10.56 6.76 4.42
C ILE A 281 -10.62 7.80 5.54
N GLY A 282 -9.57 8.61 5.68
CA GLY A 282 -9.45 9.54 6.81
C GLY A 282 -8.66 10.80 6.49
N GLY A 283 -8.57 11.69 7.47
CA GLY A 283 -7.84 12.95 7.39
C GLY A 283 -6.46 12.90 8.06
N GLN A 284 -6.10 11.76 8.64
CA GLN A 284 -4.87 11.59 9.39
C GLN A 284 -4.10 10.38 8.87
N GLN A 285 -2.78 10.37 9.10
CA GLN A 285 -1.94 9.22 8.74
C GLN A 285 -2.52 7.97 9.42
N PRO A 286 -2.92 6.92 8.67
CA PRO A 286 -3.71 5.82 9.23
C PRO A 286 -2.86 4.64 9.71
N SER A 287 -1.55 4.65 9.44
CA SER A 287 -0.61 3.62 9.88
C SER A 287 -0.07 3.93 11.27
N ILE A 288 0.55 2.93 11.89
CA ILE A 288 1.36 3.13 13.08
C ILE A 288 2.47 4.13 12.74
N ALA A 289 2.61 5.17 13.55
CA ALA A 289 3.55 6.25 13.30
C ALA A 289 5.00 5.76 13.44
N GLU A 290 5.83 6.06 12.44
CA GLU A 290 7.28 5.80 12.50
C GLU A 290 8.04 6.90 13.25
N PHE A 291 7.58 8.15 13.10
CA PHE A 291 8.19 9.33 13.71
C PHE A 291 7.19 10.02 14.62
N THR A 292 7.68 10.61 15.71
CA THR A 292 6.86 11.40 16.64
C THR A 292 6.14 12.56 15.96
N SER A 293 6.69 13.09 14.85
CA SER A 293 6.05 14.10 14.00
C SER A 293 4.76 13.63 13.33
N PHE A 294 4.56 12.31 13.19
CA PHE A 294 3.30 11.72 12.70
C PHE A 294 2.29 11.46 13.82
N SER A 295 2.71 11.52 15.09
CA SER A 295 1.87 11.31 16.27
C SER A 295 1.51 12.60 17.02
N GLY A 296 2.18 13.71 16.71
CA GLY A 296 1.90 15.03 17.30
C GLY A 296 0.73 15.74 16.61
N PRO A 297 0.23 16.87 17.19
CA PRO A 297 -0.74 17.72 16.52
C PRO A 297 -0.25 18.09 15.11
N ARG A 298 -1.12 17.89 14.12
CA ARG A 298 -0.75 18.15 12.73
C ARG A 298 -0.40 19.62 12.54
N PRO A 299 0.68 19.93 11.80
CA PRO A 299 1.04 21.30 11.48
C PRO A 299 -0.12 22.07 10.83
N GLU A 300 -0.27 23.35 11.17
CA GLU A 300 -1.36 24.19 10.62
C GLU A 300 -1.40 24.20 9.09
N HIS A 301 -0.23 24.07 8.44
CA HIS A 301 -0.11 24.05 6.98
C HIS A 301 -0.65 22.77 6.33
N GLU A 302 -1.05 21.76 7.09
CA GLU A 302 -1.63 20.55 6.51
C GLU A 302 -3.10 20.71 6.11
N LEU A 303 -3.73 21.81 6.57
CA LEU A 303 -5.04 22.36 6.17
C LEU A 303 -6.26 21.47 6.40
N ASN A 304 -6.11 20.23 6.87
CA ASN A 304 -7.24 19.43 7.33
C ASN A 304 -7.91 20.13 8.52
N ARG A 305 -9.20 20.38 8.37
CA ARG A 305 -10.01 21.06 9.37
C ARG A 305 -11.46 20.62 9.23
N GLY A 306 -12.08 20.33 10.37
CA GLY A 306 -13.48 19.98 10.44
C GLY A 306 -13.82 18.70 9.67
N GLU A 307 -15.06 18.64 9.21
CA GLU A 307 -15.65 17.44 8.62
C GLU A 307 -15.35 17.34 7.12
N HIS A 308 -14.74 16.24 6.71
CA HIS A 308 -14.67 15.84 5.30
C HIS A 308 -15.81 14.88 4.98
N ILE A 309 -16.34 14.95 3.76
CA ILE A 309 -17.46 14.15 3.28
C ILE A 309 -17.05 13.41 2.02
N ILE A 310 -17.15 12.09 2.05
CA ILE A 310 -17.00 11.22 0.89
C ILE A 310 -18.36 11.01 0.25
N HIS A 311 -18.45 11.32 -1.04
CA HIS A 311 -19.66 11.15 -1.84
C HIS A 311 -19.58 9.84 -2.62
N SER A 312 -20.65 9.06 -2.60
CA SER A 312 -20.79 7.85 -3.41
C SER A 312 -22.15 7.86 -4.11
N GLY A 313 -22.28 7.35 -5.33
CA GLY A 313 -23.54 7.33 -6.07
C GLY A 313 -23.35 7.39 -7.57
N PRO A 314 -24.44 7.60 -8.34
CA PRO A 314 -24.39 7.59 -9.80
C PRO A 314 -23.49 8.71 -10.36
N ASP A 315 -23.56 9.91 -9.79
CA ASP A 315 -22.75 11.07 -10.21
C ASP A 315 -21.36 11.10 -9.57
N TYR A 316 -21.20 10.37 -8.45
CA TYR A 316 -19.96 10.33 -7.67
C TYR A 316 -19.55 8.87 -7.43
N PRO A 317 -19.09 8.13 -8.45
CA PRO A 317 -18.82 6.71 -8.34
C PRO A 317 -17.48 6.45 -7.61
N SER A 318 -17.42 6.80 -6.32
CA SER A 318 -16.26 6.52 -5.47
C SER A 318 -16.01 5.02 -5.42
N LYS A 319 -14.76 4.61 -5.62
CA LYS A 319 -14.35 3.22 -5.81
C LYS A 319 -12.92 2.93 -5.40
N ILE A 320 -12.66 1.66 -5.11
CA ILE A 320 -11.33 1.06 -4.96
C ILE A 320 -11.10 0.07 -6.11
N ILE A 321 -9.87 0.01 -6.60
CA ILE A 321 -9.42 -0.91 -7.64
C ILE A 321 -8.33 -1.77 -7.04
N LEU A 322 -8.54 -3.09 -7.02
CA LEU A 322 -7.69 -4.06 -6.32
C LEU A 322 -7.04 -5.03 -7.32
N PRO A 323 -5.75 -5.39 -7.14
CA PRO A 323 -4.98 -6.20 -8.08
C PRO A 323 -5.12 -7.71 -7.81
N PHE A 324 -6.12 -8.38 -8.40
CA PHE A 324 -6.28 -9.83 -8.23
C PHE A 324 -5.30 -10.58 -9.14
N VAL A 325 -4.62 -11.59 -8.60
CA VAL A 325 -3.71 -12.43 -9.38
C VAL A 325 -3.99 -13.91 -9.11
N ASP A 326 -3.70 -14.75 -10.10
CA ASP A 326 -3.64 -16.20 -9.95
C ASP A 326 -2.16 -16.62 -9.95
N VAL A 327 -1.57 -16.67 -8.76
CA VAL A 327 -0.18 -17.11 -8.54
C VAL A 327 -0.19 -18.40 -7.75
N LYS A 328 0.78 -19.27 -8.04
CA LYS A 328 0.98 -20.51 -7.27
C LYS A 328 1.55 -20.13 -5.91
N VAL A 329 0.80 -20.49 -4.86
CA VAL A 329 1.11 -20.27 -3.45
C VAL A 329 1.52 -21.59 -2.82
#